data_AF-A0ABD6S6L2-F1
#
_entry.id   AF-A0ABD6S6L2-F1
#
_cell.length_a   1.000
_cell.length_b   1.000
_cell.length_c   1.000
_cell.angle_alpha   90.00
_cell.angle_beta   90.00
_cell.angle_gamma   90.00
#
_symmetry.space_group_name_H-M   'P 1'
#
loop_
_entity.id
_entity.type
_entity.pdbx_description
1 polymer ?
#
loop_
_entity_poly.entity_id
_entity_poly.type
_entity_poly.pdbx_seq_one_letter_code
_entity_poly.pdbx_strand_id
1 'polypeptide(L)'
;MIRKLDKKTIAILEQKNLDLDSFSIELSMRQHGYYDVNEEHLIMEVSFFNDYESEDAIGSAVYFLYDAKNVRVSNIRDMADGYSFDMYQALSSVRIYCSKDEAILDEIEGFLNDSKENTPWIEFQNFARETGIHAFSYEKGFEQGTFEGLPYHDKTSSVWGKILVLNDIKLKEEYRTNIISSTIFRNMLLAFKNIGLDWVIINPNINEEYMKRENYPFSTQKKYNTFLSKINFTKTYGRLHNEQFCWCLYLQSIE
;
A
#
# COMPACT_ATOMS: atom_id res chain seq x y z
N MET A 1 -29.90 -3.89 -0.49
CA MET A 1 -30.06 -3.07 0.74
C MET A 1 -29.64 -1.65 0.37
N ILE A 2 -30.57 -0.70 0.24
CA ILE A 2 -30.27 0.67 -0.24
C ILE A 2 -29.44 1.37 0.83
N ARG A 3 -28.13 1.56 0.57
CA ARG A 3 -27.26 2.35 1.45
C ARG A 3 -27.78 3.78 1.41
N LYS A 4 -28.21 4.30 2.56
CA LYS A 4 -28.62 5.71 2.69
C LYS A 4 -27.41 6.58 2.36
N LEU A 5 -27.45 7.25 1.20
CA LEU A 5 -26.39 8.16 0.77
C LEU A 5 -26.36 9.39 1.70
N ASP A 6 -25.17 9.89 2.00
CA ASP A 6 -25.04 11.15 2.75
C ASP A 6 -25.40 12.35 1.85
N LYS A 7 -25.80 13.46 2.47
CA LYS A 7 -26.28 14.65 1.74
C LYS A 7 -25.23 15.21 0.76
N LYS A 8 -23.94 15.14 1.11
CA LYS A 8 -22.86 15.64 0.23
C LYS A 8 -22.76 14.74 -1.00
N THR A 9 -22.80 13.41 -0.83
CA THR A 9 -22.81 12.47 -1.96
C THR A 9 -24.01 12.71 -2.88
N ILE A 10 -25.23 12.84 -2.33
CA ILE A 10 -26.44 13.11 -3.13
C ILE A 10 -26.28 14.40 -3.94
N ALA A 11 -25.84 15.49 -3.30
CA ALA A 11 -25.65 16.78 -3.96
C ALA A 11 -24.64 16.71 -5.11
N ILE A 12 -23.55 15.96 -4.96
CA ILE A 12 -22.54 15.79 -6.02
C ILE A 12 -23.13 15.04 -7.22
N LEU A 13 -23.82 13.93 -6.95
CA LEU A 13 -24.43 13.10 -7.99
C LEU A 13 -25.50 13.87 -8.77
N GLU A 14 -26.39 14.59 -8.06
CA GLU A 14 -27.43 15.42 -8.67
C GLU A 14 -26.86 16.61 -9.46
N GLN A 15 -25.90 17.35 -8.87
CA GLN A 15 -25.33 18.55 -9.51
C GLN A 15 -24.59 18.20 -10.81
N LYS A 16 -23.91 17.05 -10.84
CA LYS A 16 -23.09 16.64 -11.99
C LYS A 16 -23.80 15.63 -12.89
N ASN A 17 -25.06 15.27 -12.59
CA ASN A 17 -25.84 14.26 -13.30
C ASN A 17 -25.08 12.93 -13.46
N LEU A 18 -24.55 12.43 -12.33
CA LEU A 18 -23.74 11.22 -12.25
C LEU A 18 -24.44 10.13 -11.44
N ASP A 19 -24.12 8.87 -11.73
CA ASP A 19 -24.41 7.74 -10.87
C ASP A 19 -23.14 7.26 -10.18
N LEU A 20 -23.27 6.44 -9.12
CA LEU A 20 -22.10 5.84 -8.47
C LEU A 20 -21.31 4.93 -9.43
N ASP A 21 -21.97 4.36 -10.43
CA ASP A 21 -21.32 3.49 -11.41
C ASP A 21 -20.58 4.28 -12.50
N SER A 22 -20.74 5.61 -12.56
CA SER A 22 -20.04 6.49 -13.51
C SER A 22 -18.55 6.65 -13.20
N PHE A 23 -18.15 6.50 -11.93
CA PHE A 23 -16.77 6.72 -11.51
C PHE A 23 -15.85 5.68 -12.15
N SER A 24 -14.87 6.14 -12.91
CA SER A 24 -13.94 5.28 -13.63
C SER A 24 -12.51 5.52 -13.14
N ILE A 25 -11.61 4.64 -13.59
CA ILE A 25 -10.19 4.78 -13.32
C ILE A 25 -9.38 4.48 -14.58
N GLU A 26 -8.21 5.09 -14.67
CA GLU A 26 -7.21 4.78 -15.68
C GLU A 26 -5.94 4.27 -15.00
N LEU A 27 -5.30 3.26 -15.59
CA LEU A 27 -4.03 2.71 -15.13
C LEU A 27 -2.94 3.06 -16.13
N SER A 28 -1.88 3.70 -15.65
CA SER A 28 -0.67 4.00 -16.41
C SER A 28 0.53 3.35 -15.73
N MET A 29 1.47 2.82 -16.53
CA MET A 29 2.68 2.18 -16.01
C MET A 29 3.91 2.86 -16.59
N ARG A 30 4.84 3.23 -15.72
CA ARG A 30 6.11 3.89 -16.08
C ARG A 30 7.28 3.02 -15.63
N GLN A 31 8.22 2.86 -16.55
CA GLN A 31 9.45 2.07 -16.37
C GLN A 31 10.65 2.91 -16.79
N HIS A 32 11.78 2.76 -16.08
CA HIS A 32 13.05 3.36 -16.48
C HIS A 32 13.71 2.56 -17.62
N GLY A 33 14.36 3.23 -18.57
CA GLY A 33 14.82 2.62 -19.82
C GLY A 33 16.21 1.97 -19.81
N TYR A 34 16.98 2.08 -18.71
CA TYR A 34 18.31 1.49 -18.57
C TYR A 34 18.19 0.14 -17.84
N TYR A 35 18.43 -0.97 -18.53
CA TYR A 35 18.08 -2.32 -18.09
C TYR A 35 19.26 -3.07 -17.46
N ASP A 36 19.13 -3.37 -16.16
CA ASP A 36 19.59 -4.64 -15.62
C ASP A 36 18.39 -5.26 -14.87
N VAL A 37 18.01 -6.49 -15.23
CA VAL A 37 16.70 -7.11 -14.87
C VAL A 37 16.52 -7.30 -13.35
N ASN A 38 17.57 -7.05 -12.58
CA ASN A 38 17.66 -7.34 -11.15
C ASN A 38 17.42 -6.12 -10.24
N GLU A 39 17.21 -4.92 -10.79
CA GLU A 39 17.39 -3.67 -10.00
C GLU A 39 16.19 -2.72 -9.87
N GLU A 40 15.04 -2.91 -10.50
CA GLU A 40 13.96 -1.92 -10.37
C GLU A 40 12.54 -2.47 -10.21
N HIS A 41 11.75 -1.68 -9.49
CA HIS A 41 10.30 -1.72 -9.38
C HIS A 41 9.67 -0.94 -10.56
N LEU A 42 8.39 -1.14 -10.82
CA LEU A 42 7.64 -0.34 -11.80
C LEU A 42 6.76 0.68 -11.07
N ILE A 43 6.64 1.89 -11.61
CA ILE A 43 5.70 2.87 -11.07
C ILE A 43 4.35 2.66 -11.77
N MET A 44 3.31 2.39 -10.99
CA MET A 44 1.94 2.32 -11.46
C MET A 44 1.18 3.54 -10.97
N GLU A 45 0.76 4.37 -11.92
CA GLU A 45 -0.07 5.55 -11.67
C GLU A 45 -1.52 5.19 -11.96
N VAL A 46 -2.41 5.62 -11.06
CA VAL A 46 -3.85 5.46 -11.20
C VAL A 46 -4.48 6.84 -11.22
N SER A 47 -5.24 7.15 -12.25
CA SER A 47 -6.04 8.37 -12.33
C SER A 47 -7.50 8.04 -12.04
N PHE A 48 -8.16 8.87 -11.23
CA PHE A 48 -9.57 8.70 -10.88
C PHE A 48 -10.42 9.69 -11.64
N PHE A 49 -11.56 9.27 -12.18
CA PHE A 49 -12.47 10.14 -12.92
C PHE A 49 -13.88 10.00 -12.36
N ASN A 50 -14.65 11.09 -12.48
CA ASN A 50 -16.06 11.12 -12.08
C ASN A 50 -16.99 10.54 -13.16
N ASP A 51 -16.53 10.42 -14.38
CA ASP A 51 -17.23 9.83 -15.52
C ASP A 51 -16.22 9.12 -16.45
N TYR A 52 -16.66 8.10 -17.18
CA TYR A 52 -15.81 7.37 -18.13
C TYR A 52 -15.29 8.24 -19.28
N GLU A 53 -16.06 9.21 -19.74
CA GLU A 53 -15.69 10.12 -20.83
C GLU A 53 -14.99 11.39 -20.34
N SER A 54 -14.79 11.53 -19.03
CA SER A 54 -14.17 12.72 -18.44
C SER A 54 -12.68 12.80 -18.77
N GLU A 55 -12.24 13.95 -19.27
CA GLU A 55 -10.81 14.24 -19.47
C GLU A 55 -10.11 14.72 -18.18
N ASP A 56 -10.89 15.16 -17.19
CA ASP A 56 -10.38 15.76 -15.96
C ASP A 56 -10.33 14.75 -14.81
N ALA A 57 -9.12 14.38 -14.40
CA ALA A 57 -8.92 13.55 -13.21
C ALA A 57 -9.42 14.27 -11.95
N ILE A 58 -10.18 13.54 -11.13
CA ILE A 58 -10.65 13.99 -9.82
C ILE A 58 -9.73 13.57 -8.67
N GLY A 59 -8.71 12.77 -8.97
CA GLY A 59 -7.70 12.33 -8.02
C GLY A 59 -6.72 11.37 -8.68
N SER A 60 -5.77 10.88 -7.90
CA SER A 60 -4.78 9.91 -8.36
C SER A 60 -4.22 9.08 -7.23
N ALA A 61 -3.60 7.96 -7.57
CA ALA A 61 -2.75 7.18 -6.68
C ALA A 61 -1.47 6.75 -7.39
N VAL A 62 -0.41 6.58 -6.62
CA VAL A 62 0.87 6.07 -7.11
C VAL A 62 1.22 4.83 -6.30
N TYR A 63 1.55 3.76 -7.02
CA TYR A 63 1.98 2.50 -6.47
C TYR A 63 3.33 2.10 -7.04
N PHE A 64 4.09 1.36 -6.24
CA PHE A 64 5.27 0.66 -6.68
C PHE A 64 4.91 -0.80 -6.87
N LEU A 65 5.15 -1.32 -8.07
CA LEU A 65 4.91 -2.69 -8.47
C LEU A 65 6.22 -3.48 -8.40
N TYR A 66 6.21 -4.52 -7.56
CA TYR A 66 7.29 -5.49 -7.43
C TYR A 66 6.83 -6.84 -7.97
N ASP A 67 7.72 -7.55 -8.69
CA ASP A 67 7.47 -8.92 -9.11
C ASP A 67 8.41 -9.87 -8.37
N ALA A 68 7.87 -10.53 -7.35
CA ALA A 68 8.62 -11.44 -6.49
C ALA A 68 9.13 -12.69 -7.24
N LYS A 69 8.63 -12.99 -8.44
CA LYS A 69 9.18 -14.06 -9.28
C LYS A 69 10.49 -13.68 -9.94
N ASN A 70 10.66 -12.39 -10.23
CA ASN A 70 11.78 -11.87 -11.00
C ASN A 70 12.82 -11.18 -10.13
N VAL A 71 12.45 -10.71 -8.94
CA VAL A 71 13.33 -9.97 -8.04
C VAL A 71 13.51 -10.73 -6.72
N ARG A 72 14.76 -10.86 -6.25
CA ARG A 72 15.04 -11.48 -4.94
C ARG A 72 14.43 -10.65 -3.81
N VAL A 73 13.93 -11.32 -2.78
CA VAL A 73 13.25 -10.70 -1.63
C VAL A 73 14.10 -9.64 -0.92
N SER A 74 15.39 -9.90 -0.72
CA SER A 74 16.34 -8.92 -0.16
C SER A 74 16.35 -7.64 -1.00
N ASN A 75 16.43 -7.80 -2.33
CA ASN A 75 16.50 -6.68 -3.25
C ASN A 75 15.20 -5.86 -3.25
N ILE A 76 14.02 -6.48 -3.12
CA ILE A 76 12.74 -5.76 -3.04
C ILE A 76 12.71 -4.80 -1.82
N ARG A 77 13.23 -5.24 -0.67
CA ARG A 77 13.28 -4.41 0.53
C ARG A 77 14.34 -3.33 0.42
N ASP A 78 15.52 -3.65 -0.09
CA ASP A 78 16.60 -2.69 -0.29
C ASP A 78 16.17 -1.59 -1.29
N MET A 79 15.46 -1.97 -2.36
CA MET A 79 14.82 -1.03 -3.29
C MET A 79 13.86 -0.11 -2.53
N ALA A 80 12.95 -0.67 -1.74
CA ALA A 80 11.96 0.11 -1.00
C ALA A 80 12.60 1.11 -0.02
N ASP A 81 13.67 0.72 0.67
CA ASP A 81 14.44 1.60 1.56
C ASP A 81 15.06 2.77 0.80
N GLY A 82 15.57 2.52 -0.42
CA GLY A 82 16.10 3.55 -1.31
C GLY A 82 15.07 4.59 -1.78
N TYR A 83 13.76 4.28 -1.76
CA TYR A 83 12.71 5.20 -2.19
C TYR A 83 12.05 5.93 -1.02
N SER A 84 11.46 5.19 -0.09
CA SER A 84 10.82 5.78 1.07
C SER A 84 10.70 4.79 2.21
N PHE A 85 10.85 5.34 3.42
CA PHE A 85 10.73 4.56 4.64
C PHE A 85 9.33 3.94 4.81
N ASP A 86 8.27 4.66 4.39
CA ASP A 86 6.89 4.16 4.47
C ASP A 86 6.67 2.90 3.64
N MET A 87 7.33 2.82 2.47
CA MET A 87 7.31 1.64 1.62
C MET A 87 8.15 0.50 2.20
N TYR A 88 9.33 0.81 2.72
CA TYR A 88 10.16 -0.18 3.40
C TYR A 88 9.42 -0.83 4.58
N GLN A 89 8.68 -0.04 5.37
CA GLN A 89 7.79 -0.55 6.42
C GLN A 89 6.71 -1.46 5.83
N ALA A 90 6.02 -1.03 4.77
CA ALA A 90 4.99 -1.83 4.12
C ALA A 90 5.53 -3.21 3.68
N LEU A 91 6.71 -3.28 3.07
CA LEU A 91 7.31 -4.55 2.64
C LEU A 91 7.96 -5.36 3.77
N SER A 92 8.33 -4.72 4.87
CA SER A 92 8.77 -5.37 6.10
C SER A 92 7.60 -5.95 6.91
N SER A 93 6.36 -5.53 6.60
CA SER A 93 5.14 -5.99 7.26
C SER A 93 4.70 -7.40 6.81
N VAL A 94 5.29 -7.94 5.74
CA VAL A 94 4.91 -9.22 5.09
C VAL A 94 6.13 -10.11 4.84
N ARG A 95 5.87 -11.40 4.63
CA ARG A 95 6.83 -12.34 4.03
C ARG A 95 6.58 -12.40 2.53
N ILE A 96 7.64 -12.32 1.72
CA ILE A 96 7.53 -12.24 0.26
C ILE A 96 8.12 -13.51 -0.33
N TYR A 97 7.40 -14.15 -1.26
CA TYR A 97 7.82 -15.39 -1.91
C TYR A 97 7.69 -15.28 -3.42
N CYS A 98 8.43 -16.12 -4.15
CA CYS A 98 8.33 -16.18 -5.60
C CYS A 98 6.96 -16.73 -6.04
N SER A 99 6.40 -17.68 -5.27
CA SER A 99 5.17 -18.36 -5.64
C SER A 99 4.23 -18.62 -4.45
N LYS A 100 2.97 -18.92 -4.78
CA LYS A 100 1.96 -19.33 -3.81
C LYS A 100 2.34 -20.65 -3.12
N ASP A 101 2.96 -21.58 -3.85
CA ASP A 101 3.31 -22.90 -3.31
C ASP A 101 4.39 -22.77 -2.24
N GLU A 102 5.41 -21.93 -2.47
CA GLU A 102 6.44 -21.60 -1.46
C GLU A 102 5.83 -20.96 -0.21
N ALA A 103 4.92 -20.00 -0.39
CA ALA A 103 4.23 -19.33 0.71
C ALA A 103 3.42 -20.33 1.55
N ILE A 104 2.67 -21.23 0.92
CA ILE A 104 1.87 -22.25 1.60
C ILE A 104 2.76 -23.23 2.37
N LEU A 105 3.89 -23.64 1.80
CA LEU A 105 4.82 -24.56 2.47
C LEU A 105 5.35 -23.94 3.77
N ASP A 106 5.80 -22.68 3.75
CA ASP A 106 6.31 -22.00 4.96
C ASP A 106 5.22 -21.78 6.03
N GLU A 107 3.97 -21.52 5.60
CA GLU A 107 2.82 -21.41 6.51
C GLU A 107 2.47 -22.74 7.18
N ILE A 108 2.49 -23.86 6.44
CA ILE A 108 2.23 -25.21 6.97
C ILE A 108 3.33 -25.62 7.95
N GLU A 109 4.58 -25.31 7.62
CA GLU A 109 5.73 -25.55 8.48
C GLU A 109 5.78 -24.59 9.67
N GLY A 110 4.78 -23.73 9.89
CA GLY A 110 4.66 -22.97 11.14
C GLY A 110 5.80 -21.97 11.35
N PHE A 111 6.30 -21.34 10.27
CA PHE A 111 7.34 -20.32 10.33
C PHE A 111 8.63 -20.78 11.03
N LEU A 112 8.95 -22.08 10.97
CA LEU A 112 9.85 -22.81 11.87
C LEU A 112 11.30 -22.27 11.98
N ASN A 113 11.75 -21.35 11.11
CA ASN A 113 13.18 -21.03 10.95
C ASN A 113 13.54 -19.53 10.86
N ASP A 114 12.73 -18.59 11.34
CA ASP A 114 13.29 -17.26 11.56
C ASP A 114 14.26 -17.33 12.75
N SER A 115 15.56 -17.41 12.44
CA SER A 115 16.60 -17.25 13.44
C SER A 115 16.32 -15.99 14.25
N LYS A 116 16.34 -16.08 15.58
CA LYS A 116 16.31 -14.92 16.49
C LYS A 116 17.51 -13.98 16.31
N GLU A 117 18.40 -14.30 15.37
CA GLU A 117 19.61 -13.55 15.12
C GLU A 117 19.27 -12.26 14.37
N ASN A 118 19.78 -11.17 14.94
CA ASN A 118 19.74 -9.86 14.35
C ASN A 118 20.32 -9.91 12.93
N THR A 119 19.55 -9.51 11.92
CA THR A 119 20.13 -9.34 10.57
C THR A 119 21.25 -8.30 10.63
N PRO A 120 22.35 -8.43 9.87
CA PRO A 120 23.44 -7.43 9.80
C PRO A 120 22.95 -5.98 9.54
N TRP A 121 21.78 -5.85 8.93
CA TRP A 121 21.07 -4.59 8.73
C TRP A 121 20.70 -3.86 10.05
N ILE A 122 20.39 -4.59 11.12
CA ILE A 122 20.10 -4.05 12.45
C ILE A 122 21.34 -3.43 13.07
N GLU A 123 22.52 -4.04 12.88
CA GLU A 123 23.77 -3.48 13.37
C GLU A 123 24.09 -2.16 12.67
N PHE A 124 23.85 -2.09 11.35
CA PHE A 124 24.02 -0.88 10.56
C PHE A 124 23.02 0.23 10.95
N GLN A 125 21.74 -0.11 11.16
CA GLN A 125 20.73 0.86 11.60
C GLN A 125 20.94 1.31 13.06
N ASN A 126 21.37 0.42 13.96
CA ASN A 126 21.76 0.80 15.32
C ASN A 126 22.96 1.75 15.30
N PHE A 127 23.94 1.51 14.43
CA PHE A 127 25.06 2.42 14.23
C PHE A 127 24.60 3.78 13.68
N ALA A 128 23.72 3.81 12.68
CA ALA A 128 23.12 5.04 12.16
C ALA A 128 22.35 5.84 13.24
N ARG A 129 21.63 5.12 14.13
CA ARG A 129 20.89 5.70 15.26
C ARG A 129 21.82 6.26 16.35
N GLU A 130 22.89 5.53 16.70
CA GLU A 130 23.88 5.95 17.71
C GLU A 130 24.73 7.13 17.24
N THR A 131 24.98 7.22 15.92
CA THR A 131 25.79 8.29 15.33
C THR A 131 24.97 9.51 14.87
N GLY A 132 23.63 9.40 14.85
CA GLY A 132 22.75 10.44 14.32
C GLY A 132 22.85 10.62 12.80
N ILE A 133 23.54 9.71 12.11
CA ILE A 133 23.65 9.70 10.65
C ILE A 133 22.44 8.94 10.11
N HIS A 134 21.30 9.61 10.05
CA HIS A 134 20.26 9.17 9.14
C HIS A 134 20.69 9.56 7.72
N ALA A 135 20.65 8.62 6.77
CA ALA A 135 20.90 8.94 5.36
C ALA A 135 19.94 10.03 4.83
N PHE A 136 18.80 10.24 5.51
CA PHE A 136 17.80 11.26 5.20
C PHE A 136 17.25 11.92 6.48
N SER A 137 17.10 13.24 6.47
CA SER A 137 16.43 13.97 7.55
C SER A 137 14.91 13.81 7.42
N TYR A 138 14.30 13.02 8.30
CA TYR A 138 12.85 12.87 8.35
C TYR A 138 12.19 14.10 8.98
N GLU A 139 11.00 14.48 8.50
CA GLU A 139 10.18 15.50 9.17
C GLU A 139 9.77 15.00 10.57
N LYS A 140 9.80 15.90 11.55
CA LYS A 140 9.38 15.61 12.93
C LYS A 140 7.96 15.04 12.93
N GLY A 141 7.75 13.86 13.54
CA GLY A 141 6.49 13.11 13.47
C GLY A 141 6.43 11.98 12.43
N PHE A 142 7.45 11.85 11.57
CA PHE A 142 7.74 10.65 10.74
C PHE A 142 8.76 9.72 11.40
N GLU A 143 9.11 9.99 12.67
CA GLU A 143 10.01 9.17 13.51
C GLU A 143 9.40 7.79 13.84
N GLN A 144 8.24 7.44 13.28
CA GLN A 144 7.46 6.27 13.66
C GLN A 144 7.76 5.09 12.75
N GLY A 145 8.62 4.23 13.26
CA GLY A 145 8.67 2.81 12.92
C GLY A 145 10.05 2.39 12.46
N THR A 146 11.04 2.59 13.32
CA THR A 146 12.36 1.96 13.21
C THR A 146 12.16 0.46 12.98
N PHE A 147 12.60 -0.07 11.85
CA PHE A 147 12.70 -1.51 11.68
C PHE A 147 13.63 -2.05 12.77
N GLU A 148 13.14 -2.97 13.58
CA GLU A 148 13.96 -3.55 14.66
C GLU A 148 14.70 -4.80 14.20
N GLY A 149 14.43 -5.27 12.96
CA GLY A 149 14.84 -6.57 12.45
C GLY A 149 14.59 -7.73 13.41
N LEU A 150 13.53 -7.58 14.22
CA LEU A 150 12.96 -8.67 15.00
C LEU A 150 12.52 -9.82 14.07
N PRO A 151 12.38 -11.04 14.62
CA PRO A 151 11.68 -12.11 13.93
C PRO A 151 10.28 -11.66 13.49
N TYR A 152 9.77 -12.29 12.44
CA TYR A 152 8.41 -12.04 11.99
C TYR A 152 7.38 -12.36 13.07
N HIS A 153 6.41 -11.47 13.27
CA HIS A 153 5.28 -11.70 14.15
C HIS A 153 4.41 -12.87 13.64
N ASP A 154 3.81 -13.66 14.54
CA ASP A 154 2.96 -14.84 14.18
C ASP A 154 1.74 -14.50 13.31
N LYS A 155 1.31 -13.23 13.33
CA LYS A 155 0.22 -12.68 12.49
C LYS A 155 0.71 -12.08 11.17
N THR A 156 1.94 -12.39 10.76
CA THR A 156 2.47 -11.93 9.48
C THR A 156 1.81 -12.71 8.35
N SER A 157 1.39 -11.99 7.30
CA SER A 157 0.88 -12.61 6.07
C SER A 157 2.00 -12.87 5.07
N SER A 158 1.87 -13.97 4.34
CA SER A 158 2.69 -14.29 3.19
C SER A 158 2.09 -13.68 1.92
N VAL A 159 2.94 -13.09 1.07
CA VAL A 159 2.57 -12.53 -0.23
C VAL A 159 3.49 -13.06 -1.32
N TRP A 160 3.00 -13.10 -2.57
CA TRP A 160 3.75 -13.67 -3.70
C TRP A 160 3.37 -13.01 -5.02
N GLY A 161 4.15 -13.25 -6.08
CA GLY A 161 3.85 -12.75 -7.41
C GLY A 161 3.97 -11.23 -7.54
N LYS A 162 2.99 -10.59 -8.18
CA LYS A 162 2.96 -9.16 -8.48
C LYS A 162 2.32 -8.36 -7.34
N ILE A 163 3.14 -7.61 -6.63
CA ILE A 163 2.78 -6.92 -5.39
C ILE A 163 2.81 -5.41 -5.63
N LEU A 164 1.69 -4.75 -5.39
CA LEU A 164 1.59 -3.29 -5.35
C LEU A 164 1.78 -2.79 -3.91
N VAL A 165 2.60 -1.76 -3.76
CA VAL A 165 2.77 -1.03 -2.50
C VAL A 165 2.32 0.41 -2.74
N LEU A 166 1.34 0.88 -1.96
CA LEU A 166 0.86 2.25 -2.06
C LEU A 166 1.95 3.22 -1.61
N ASN A 167 2.29 4.18 -2.48
CA ASN A 167 3.17 5.29 -2.14
C ASN A 167 2.35 6.53 -1.75
N ASP A 168 1.36 6.92 -2.56
CA ASP A 168 0.53 8.10 -2.26
C ASP A 168 -0.85 8.02 -2.93
N ILE A 169 -1.85 8.70 -2.36
CA ILE A 169 -3.20 8.77 -2.91
C ILE A 169 -3.90 10.09 -2.57
N LYS A 170 -4.49 10.72 -3.59
CA LYS A 170 -5.15 12.03 -3.49
C LYS A 170 -6.53 11.99 -4.13
N LEU A 171 -7.46 12.75 -3.56
CA LEU A 171 -8.78 12.97 -4.13
C LEU A 171 -9.18 14.43 -3.92
N LYS A 172 -9.71 15.10 -4.95
CA LYS A 172 -10.21 16.48 -4.84
C LYS A 172 -11.26 16.57 -3.72
N GLU A 173 -11.16 17.63 -2.91
CA GLU A 173 -11.94 17.79 -1.68
C GLU A 173 -13.46 17.68 -1.90
N GLU A 174 -13.94 18.22 -3.02
CA GLU A 174 -15.36 18.16 -3.40
C GLU A 174 -15.86 16.71 -3.53
N TYR A 175 -15.03 15.76 -3.97
CA TYR A 175 -15.39 14.34 -4.12
C TYR A 175 -15.08 13.47 -2.89
N ARG A 176 -14.48 14.04 -1.83
CA ARG A 176 -14.20 13.28 -0.60
C ARG A 176 -15.46 13.02 0.20
N THR A 177 -16.15 11.95 -0.14
CA THR A 177 -17.19 11.31 0.67
C THR A 177 -16.83 9.86 0.90
N ASN A 178 -17.28 9.26 2.00
CA ASN A 178 -16.99 7.85 2.26
C ASN A 178 -17.48 6.94 1.12
N ILE A 179 -18.60 7.29 0.48
CA ILE A 179 -19.21 6.48 -0.57
C ILE A 179 -18.41 6.61 -1.86
N ILE A 180 -18.13 7.83 -2.31
CA ILE A 180 -17.34 8.06 -3.55
C ILE A 180 -15.94 7.48 -3.40
N SER A 181 -15.25 7.75 -2.29
CA SER A 181 -13.93 7.17 -2.01
C SER A 181 -13.98 5.64 -2.03
N SER A 182 -15.02 5.02 -1.46
CA SER A 182 -15.17 3.56 -1.48
C SER A 182 -15.39 3.01 -2.88
N THR A 183 -16.21 3.68 -3.69
CA THR A 183 -16.49 3.31 -5.08
C THR A 183 -15.21 3.36 -5.92
N ILE A 184 -14.48 4.47 -5.86
CA ILE A 184 -13.21 4.64 -6.60
C ILE A 184 -12.20 3.57 -6.19
N PHE A 185 -12.02 3.33 -4.88
CA PHE A 185 -11.14 2.28 -4.40
C PHE A 185 -11.56 0.90 -4.90
N ARG A 186 -12.86 0.58 -4.89
CA ARG A 186 -13.34 -0.71 -5.38
C ARG A 186 -13.05 -0.88 -6.87
N ASN A 187 -13.30 0.15 -7.68
CA ASN A 187 -13.03 0.12 -9.12
C ASN A 187 -11.53 -0.04 -9.40
N MET A 188 -10.68 0.65 -8.63
CA MET A 188 -9.23 0.48 -8.65
C MET A 188 -8.79 -0.95 -8.34
N LEU A 189 -9.26 -1.53 -7.24
CA LEU A 189 -8.91 -2.90 -6.85
C LEU A 189 -9.42 -3.94 -7.86
N LEU A 190 -10.60 -3.74 -8.44
CA LEU A 190 -11.13 -4.59 -9.51
C LEU A 190 -10.29 -4.50 -10.78
N ALA A 191 -9.83 -3.31 -11.17
CA ALA A 191 -8.95 -3.19 -12.33
C ALA A 191 -7.60 -3.89 -12.08
N PHE A 192 -6.99 -3.71 -10.90
CA PHE A 192 -5.77 -4.43 -10.52
C PHE A 192 -5.94 -5.95 -10.60
N LYS A 193 -7.05 -6.48 -10.09
CA LYS A 193 -7.41 -7.89 -10.24
C LYS A 193 -7.47 -8.30 -11.71
N ASN A 194 -8.18 -7.53 -12.53
CA ASN A 194 -8.42 -7.85 -13.94
C ASN A 194 -7.15 -7.83 -14.80
N ILE A 195 -6.15 -7.02 -14.45
CA ILE A 195 -4.83 -7.01 -15.14
C ILE A 195 -3.84 -8.03 -14.55
N GLY A 196 -4.28 -8.88 -13.62
CA GLY A 196 -3.50 -9.99 -13.09
C GLY A 196 -2.45 -9.60 -12.05
N LEU A 197 -2.73 -8.59 -11.22
CA LEU A 197 -1.93 -8.30 -10.03
C LEU A 197 -2.40 -9.17 -8.86
N ASP A 198 -1.47 -9.55 -7.97
CA ASP A 198 -1.74 -10.52 -6.92
C ASP A 198 -2.09 -9.85 -5.59
N TRP A 199 -1.31 -8.84 -5.17
CA TRP A 199 -1.42 -8.25 -3.84
C TRP A 199 -1.36 -6.72 -3.85
N VAL A 200 -2.05 -6.11 -2.89
CA VAL A 200 -1.90 -4.69 -2.54
C VAL A 200 -1.53 -4.58 -1.07
N ILE A 201 -0.51 -3.77 -0.78
CA ILE A 201 -0.05 -3.44 0.57
C ILE A 201 -0.15 -1.93 0.77
N ILE A 202 -0.72 -1.52 1.90
CA ILE A 202 -0.92 -0.12 2.27
C ILE A 202 -0.36 0.09 3.67
N ASN A 203 0.53 1.08 3.82
CA ASN A 203 0.94 1.57 5.13
C ASN A 203 -0.10 2.56 5.66
N PRO A 204 -0.84 2.25 6.74
CA PRO A 204 -1.84 3.14 7.31
C PRO A 204 -1.25 4.18 8.27
N ASN A 205 0.04 4.08 8.62
CA ASN A 205 0.68 4.87 9.68
C ASN A 205 1.08 6.27 9.19
N ILE A 206 0.19 6.93 8.44
CA ILE A 206 0.42 8.22 7.79
C ILE A 206 -0.01 9.34 8.73
N ASN A 207 0.83 10.36 8.91
CA ASN A 207 0.52 11.50 9.78
C ASN A 207 -0.77 12.22 9.34
N GLU A 208 -1.68 12.52 10.27
CA GLU A 208 -2.99 13.13 9.93
C GLU A 208 -2.88 14.56 9.38
N GLU A 209 -1.86 15.33 9.76
CA GLU A 209 -1.59 16.65 9.18
C GLU A 209 -1.13 16.51 7.72
N TYR A 210 -0.27 15.52 7.45
CA TYR A 210 0.11 15.16 6.09
C TYR A 210 -1.11 14.73 5.26
N MET A 211 -1.97 13.85 5.78
CA MET A 211 -3.20 13.43 5.11
C MET A 211 -4.10 14.62 4.73
N LYS A 212 -4.21 15.62 5.61
CA LYS A 212 -4.99 16.85 5.34
C LYS A 212 -4.32 17.71 4.27
N ARG A 213 -3.00 17.94 4.38
CA ARG A 213 -2.20 18.76 3.46
C ARG A 213 -2.19 18.18 2.05
N GLU A 214 -1.96 16.87 1.94
CA GLU A 214 -1.81 16.16 0.66
C GLU A 214 -3.13 15.60 0.12
N ASN A 215 -4.26 16.08 0.64
CA ASN A 215 -5.55 15.80 0.02
C ASN A 215 -5.95 14.30 0.00
N TYR A 216 -5.62 13.57 1.06
CA TYR A 216 -5.97 12.15 1.18
C TYR A 216 -7.49 11.92 1.17
N PRO A 217 -7.97 10.77 0.63
CA PRO A 217 -9.39 10.42 0.60
C PRO A 217 -10.07 10.38 1.98
N PHE A 218 -9.29 10.15 3.04
CA PHE A 218 -9.73 10.16 4.43
C PHE A 218 -8.88 11.12 5.25
N SER A 219 -9.51 11.93 6.10
CA SER A 219 -8.82 12.99 6.85
C SER A 219 -8.25 12.57 8.21
N THR A 220 -8.43 11.30 8.60
CA THR A 220 -7.91 10.74 9.85
C THR A 220 -7.51 9.28 9.66
N GLN A 221 -6.50 8.82 10.41
CA GLN A 221 -6.05 7.43 10.38
C GLN A 221 -7.18 6.48 10.78
N LYS A 222 -7.99 6.86 11.79
CA LYS A 222 -9.13 6.07 12.25
C LYS A 222 -10.14 5.80 11.14
N LYS A 223 -10.47 6.81 10.32
CA LYS A 223 -11.39 6.66 9.20
C LYS A 223 -10.79 5.77 8.11
N TYR A 224 -9.52 5.97 7.81
CA TYR A 224 -8.82 5.19 6.80
C TYR A 224 -8.75 3.70 7.17
N ASN A 225 -8.33 3.40 8.41
CA ASN A 225 -8.31 2.04 8.94
C ASN A 225 -9.70 1.40 9.00
N THR A 226 -10.73 2.15 9.39
CA THR A 226 -12.11 1.65 9.39
C THR A 226 -12.58 1.31 7.97
N PHE A 227 -12.16 2.10 6.99
CA PHE A 227 -12.47 1.84 5.58
C PHE A 227 -11.77 0.57 5.08
N LEU A 228 -10.45 0.46 5.24
CA LEU A 228 -9.66 -0.69 4.76
C LEU A 228 -10.18 -2.01 5.39
N SER A 229 -10.50 -1.99 6.69
CA SER A 229 -11.11 -3.14 7.37
C SER A 229 -12.47 -3.56 6.78
N LYS A 230 -13.26 -2.64 6.21
CA LYS A 230 -14.57 -2.94 5.62
C LYS A 230 -14.49 -3.50 4.21
N ILE A 231 -13.36 -3.33 3.53
CA ILE A 231 -13.11 -3.84 2.18
C ILE A 231 -12.13 -5.02 2.22
N ASN A 232 -12.19 -5.81 3.30
CA ASN A 232 -11.50 -7.09 3.48
C ASN A 232 -9.96 -7.05 3.43
N PHE A 233 -9.34 -5.89 3.66
CA PHE A 233 -7.91 -5.89 3.95
C PHE A 233 -7.66 -6.59 5.30
N THR A 234 -6.58 -7.37 5.36
CA THR A 234 -6.10 -8.04 6.57
C THR A 234 -4.94 -7.24 7.17
N LYS A 235 -4.87 -7.18 8.50
CA LYS A 235 -3.74 -6.57 9.20
C LYS A 235 -2.57 -7.54 9.22
N THR A 236 -1.38 -7.03 8.92
CA THR A 236 -0.13 -7.77 9.02
C THR A 236 0.91 -6.96 9.80
N TYR A 237 1.68 -7.65 10.63
CA TYR A 237 2.51 -7.04 11.68
C TYR A 237 4.01 -7.21 11.45
N GLY A 238 4.40 -8.09 10.52
CA GLY A 238 5.76 -8.29 10.04
C GLY A 238 6.88 -8.14 11.06
N ARG A 239 7.91 -7.39 10.66
CA ARG A 239 9.05 -6.97 11.49
C ARG A 239 8.92 -5.49 11.91
N LEU A 240 7.69 -5.04 12.20
CA LEU A 240 7.38 -3.64 12.54
C LEU A 240 7.52 -3.37 14.05
N HIS A 241 7.79 -2.12 14.40
CA HIS A 241 7.95 -1.64 15.78
C HIS A 241 6.59 -1.30 16.44
N ASN A 242 6.50 -1.31 17.77
CA ASN A 242 5.34 -0.82 18.56
C ASN A 242 3.96 -1.39 18.15
N GLU A 243 3.87 -2.66 17.78
CA GLU A 243 2.60 -3.27 17.30
C GLU A 243 2.00 -2.54 16.08
N GLN A 244 2.81 -1.77 15.35
CA GLN A 244 2.40 -1.17 14.09
C GLN A 244 2.04 -2.29 13.11
N PHE A 245 1.13 -1.97 12.20
CA PHE A 245 0.66 -2.90 11.20
C PHE A 245 0.54 -2.21 9.86
N CYS A 246 0.56 -3.01 8.81
CA CYS A 246 0.10 -2.59 7.50
C CYS A 246 -1.14 -3.38 7.11
N TRP A 247 -1.81 -2.92 6.06
CA TRP A 247 -2.95 -3.60 5.47
C TRP A 247 -2.50 -4.31 4.20
N CYS A 248 -2.84 -5.58 4.07
CA CYS A 248 -2.65 -6.35 2.84
C CYS A 248 -3.97 -6.91 2.32
N LEU A 249 -4.13 -6.99 1.00
CA LEU A 249 -5.27 -7.62 0.34
C LEU A 249 -4.79 -8.50 -0.80
N TYR A 250 -5.25 -9.75 -0.81
CA TYR A 250 -5.12 -10.62 -1.97
C TYR A 250 -6.19 -10.23 -3.01
N LEU A 251 -5.76 -9.69 -4.14
CA LEU A 251 -6.66 -9.12 -5.14
C LEU A 251 -7.55 -10.19 -5.79
N GLN A 252 -7.01 -11.39 -5.97
CA GLN A 252 -7.73 -12.47 -6.65
C GLN A 252 -8.83 -13.09 -5.78
N SER A 253 -8.94 -12.74 -4.49
CA SER A 253 -10.10 -13.11 -3.65
C SER A 253 -11.24 -12.09 -3.65
N ILE A 254 -11.10 -10.96 -4.34
CA ILE A 254 -12.21 -10.00 -4.49
C ILE A 254 -13.27 -10.63 -5.39
N GLU A 255 -14.54 -10.59 -4.98
CA GLU A 255 -15.70 -11.00 -5.80
C GLU A 255 -16.06 -9.93 -6.85
#